data_AF-A0A6B3D255-F1
#
_entry.id   AF-A0A6B3D255-F1
#
_cell.length_a   1.000
_cell.length_b   1.000
_cell.length_c   1.000
_cell.angle_alpha   90.00
_cell.angle_beta   90.00
_cell.angle_gamma   90.00
#
_symmetry.space_group_name_H-M   'P 1'
#
loop_
_entity.id
_entity.type
_entity.pdbx_description
1 polymer ?
#
loop_
_entity_poly.entity_id
_entity_poly.type
_entity_poly.pdbx_seq_one_letter_code
_entity_poly.pdbx_strand_id
1 'polypeptide(L)'
;AAVRGHCVGGGTQLAAACDLRFAEETALFGVTPAKLGVVYPASATRRLATLTGPATTKYLLFSGELIDAARALRTGLVDEVLPQGE
;
A
#
# COMPACT_ATOMS: atom_id res chain seq x y z
N ALA A 1 7.21 -7.87 -4.74
CA ALA A 1 5.78 -8.21 -4.77
C ALA A 1 5.23 -7.96 -6.16
N ALA A 2 4.46 -8.91 -6.70
CA ALA A 2 3.62 -8.68 -7.87
C ALA A 2 2.16 -8.63 -7.37
N VAL A 3 1.49 -7.51 -7.60
CA VAL A 3 0.17 -7.23 -7.01
C VAL A 3 -0.88 -7.15 -8.10
N ARG A 4 -1.89 -8.02 -7.99
CA ARG A 4 -3.08 -8.04 -8.83
C ARG A 4 -4.32 -7.85 -7.96
N GLY A 5 -5.23 -6.99 -8.37
CA GLY A 5 -6.43 -6.65 -7.60
C GLY A 5 -6.14 -5.97 -6.26
N HIS A 6 -6.76 -6.45 -5.18
CA HIS A 6 -6.78 -5.75 -3.89
C HIS A 6 -5.60 -6.13 -2.99
N CYS A 7 -4.75 -5.16 -2.68
CA CYS A 7 -3.66 -5.26 -1.72
C CYS A 7 -4.00 -4.43 -0.47
N VAL A 8 -4.77 -5.02 0.44
CA VAL A 8 -5.38 -4.28 1.56
C VAL A 8 -4.95 -4.86 2.90
N GLY A 9 -4.74 -3.98 3.87
CA GLY A 9 -4.41 -4.34 5.23
C GLY A 9 -3.08 -5.11 5.30
N GLY A 10 -3.15 -6.36 5.74
CA GLY A 10 -1.97 -7.22 5.87
C GLY A 10 -1.25 -7.41 4.53
N GLY A 11 -2.01 -7.41 3.42
CA GLY A 11 -1.44 -7.44 2.07
C GLY A 11 -0.53 -6.22 1.80
N THR A 12 -0.95 -5.02 2.21
CA THR A 12 -0.13 -3.81 2.06
C THR A 12 1.11 -3.86 2.94
N GLN A 13 1.02 -4.41 4.15
CA GLN A 13 2.20 -4.60 5.00
C GLN A 13 3.21 -5.56 4.36
N LEU A 14 2.71 -6.68 3.81
CA LEU A 14 3.54 -7.67 3.14
C LEU A 14 4.20 -7.08 1.89
N ALA A 15 3.44 -6.35 1.06
CA ALA A 15 3.98 -5.65 -0.10
C ALA A 15 5.06 -4.64 0.30
N ALA A 16 4.81 -3.82 1.33
CA ALA A 16 5.79 -2.87 1.85
C ALA A 16 7.05 -3.55 2.43
N ALA A 17 6.97 -4.84 2.79
CA ALA A 17 8.11 -5.62 3.26
C ALA A 17 9.01 -6.13 2.12
N CYS A 18 8.53 -6.18 0.88
CA CYS A 18 9.34 -6.50 -0.28
C CYS A 18 10.22 -5.32 -0.71
N ASP A 19 11.34 -5.63 -1.37
CA ASP A 19 12.25 -4.62 -1.91
C ASP A 19 11.63 -3.87 -3.09
N LEU A 20 11.05 -4.60 -4.04
CA LEU A 20 10.37 -4.08 -5.24
C LEU A 20 8.90 -4.48 -5.27
N ARG A 21 8.05 -3.61 -5.83
CA ARG A 21 6.59 -3.80 -5.97
C ARG A 21 6.14 -3.40 -7.37
N PHE A 22 5.60 -4.38 -8.10
CA PHE A 22 4.94 -4.20 -9.38
C PHE A 22 3.44 -4.36 -9.17
N ALA A 23 2.64 -3.50 -9.80
CA ALA A 23 1.19 -3.54 -9.68
C ALA A 23 0.52 -3.55 -11.04
N GLU A 24 -0.56 -4.31 -11.15
CA GLU A 24 -1.49 -4.16 -12.25
C GLU A 24 -2.19 -2.79 -12.18
N GLU A 25 -2.53 -2.20 -13.34
CA GLU A 25 -3.23 -0.90 -13.41
C GLU A 25 -4.55 -0.85 -12.63
N THR A 26 -5.23 -2.00 -12.50
CA THR A 26 -6.49 -2.16 -11.77
C THR A 26 -6.31 -2.41 -10.28
N ALA A 27 -5.07 -2.48 -9.79
CA ALA A 27 -4.78 -2.79 -8.39
C ALA A 27 -5.19 -1.65 -7.45
N LEU A 28 -5.67 -2.04 -6.26
CA LEU A 28 -6.08 -1.13 -5.20
C LEU A 28 -5.31 -1.41 -3.92
N PHE A 29 -4.85 -0.35 -3.24
CA PHE A 29 -4.00 -0.44 -2.05
C PHE A 29 -4.62 0.29 -0.87
N GLY A 30 -4.50 -0.22 0.35
CA GLY A 30 -4.98 0.54 1.51
C GLY A 30 -4.72 -0.11 2.86
N VAL A 31 -4.69 0.71 3.91
CA VAL A 31 -4.52 0.24 5.30
C VAL A 31 -5.80 0.46 6.09
N THR A 32 -6.73 -0.49 5.98
CA THR A 32 -8.09 -0.41 6.53
C THR A 32 -8.29 -0.77 8.02
N PRO A 33 -7.37 -1.38 8.78
CA PRO A 33 -7.69 -1.87 10.14
C PRO A 33 -8.10 -0.81 11.17
N ALA A 34 -7.83 0.47 10.92
CA ALA A 34 -8.40 1.56 11.72
C ALA A 34 -9.95 1.52 11.74
N LYS A 35 -10.59 1.07 10.66
CA LYS A 35 -12.06 0.87 10.57
C LYS A 35 -12.59 -0.21 11.52
N LEU A 36 -11.70 -1.04 12.07
CA LEU A 36 -12.01 -2.11 13.02
C LEU A 36 -11.50 -1.79 14.44
N GLY A 37 -10.96 -0.59 14.67
CA GLY A 37 -10.31 -0.25 15.94
C GLY A 37 -8.98 -1.00 16.17
N VAL A 38 -8.39 -1.56 15.12
CA VAL A 38 -7.17 -2.37 15.20
C VAL A 38 -5.95 -1.53 14.85
N VAL A 39 -4.91 -1.64 15.68
CA VAL A 39 -3.64 -0.92 15.52
C VAL A 39 -2.60 -1.81 14.83
N TYR A 40 -1.81 -1.19 13.95
CA TYR A 40 -0.70 -1.88 13.28
C TYR A 40 0.58 -1.89 14.10
N PRO A 41 1.38 -2.98 14.01
CA PRO A 41 2.69 -3.04 14.65
C PRO A 41 3.55 -1.84 14.24
N ALA A 42 4.27 -1.25 15.19
CA ALA A 42 5.12 -0.09 14.94
C ALA A 42 6.16 -0.33 13.84
N SER A 43 6.67 -1.56 13.71
CA SER A 43 7.62 -1.95 12.67
C SER A 43 7.01 -1.89 11.26
N ALA A 44 5.77 -2.34 11.09
CA ALA A 44 5.05 -2.27 9.82
C ALA A 44 4.75 -0.82 9.45
N THR A 45 4.27 -0.03 10.41
CA THR A 45 4.00 1.41 10.23
C THR A 45 5.28 2.19 9.88
N ARG A 46 6.40 1.90 10.54
CA ARG A 46 7.69 2.52 10.22
C ARG A 46 8.12 2.20 8.80
N ARG A 47 7.98 0.95 8.36
CA ARG A 47 8.34 0.54 6.99
C ARG A 47 7.52 1.28 5.94
N LEU A 48 6.20 1.37 6.15
CA LEU A 48 5.32 2.13 5.26
C LEU A 48 5.68 3.62 5.22
N ALA A 49 6.03 4.21 6.37
CA ALA A 49 6.47 5.60 6.47
C ALA A 49 7.79 5.86 5.76
N THR A 50 8.76 4.95 5.86
CA THR A 50 10.02 5.01 5.12
C THR A 50 9.80 4.89 3.62
N LEU A 51 8.87 4.04 3.20
CA LEU A 51 8.58 3.80 1.79
C LEU A 51 7.82 4.95 1.13
N THR A 52 6.75 5.44 1.76
CA THR A 52 5.77 6.34 1.13
C THR A 52 5.82 7.78 1.64
N GLY A 53 6.70 8.04 2.60
CA GLY A 53 6.74 9.28 3.35
C GLY A 53 5.60 9.42 4.37
N PRO A 54 5.73 10.38 5.30
CA PRO A 54 4.81 10.53 6.42
C PRO A 54 3.39 10.97 6.00
N ALA A 55 3.26 11.74 4.92
CA ALA A 55 1.96 12.25 4.46
C ALA A 55 1.08 11.11 3.94
N THR A 56 1.58 10.31 3.00
CA THR A 56 0.87 9.15 2.45
C THR A 56 0.57 8.14 3.54
N THR A 57 1.53 7.84 4.40
CA THR A 57 1.33 6.88 5.49
C THR A 57 0.21 7.29 6.43
N LYS A 58 0.17 8.56 6.84
CA LYS A 58 -0.93 9.09 7.67
C LYS A 58 -2.26 9.02 6.94
N TYR A 59 -2.30 9.39 5.67
CA TYR A 59 -3.52 9.28 4.88
C TYR A 59 -4.04 7.83 4.86
N LEU A 60 -3.19 6.85 4.52
CA LEU A 60 -3.59 5.44 4.46
C LEU A 60 -4.07 4.93 5.82
N LEU A 61 -3.33 5.22 6.90
CA LEU A 61 -3.66 4.74 8.25
C LEU A 61 -4.90 5.40 8.85
N PHE A 62 -5.09 6.70 8.64
CA PHE A 62 -6.17 7.46 9.28
C PHE A 62 -7.48 7.41 8.50
N SER A 63 -7.42 7.44 7.17
CA SER A 63 -8.63 7.36 6.34
C SER A 63 -9.14 5.92 6.19
N GLY A 64 -8.22 4.95 6.14
CA GLY A 64 -8.54 3.60 5.71
C GLY A 64 -9.15 3.54 4.31
N GLU A 65 -8.93 4.55 3.47
CA GLU A 65 -9.35 4.56 2.07
C GLU A 65 -8.42 3.72 1.21
N LEU A 66 -8.95 3.28 0.06
CA LEU A 66 -8.16 2.62 -0.97
C LEU A 66 -7.64 3.66 -1.95
N ILE A 67 -6.40 3.48 -2.40
CA ILE A 67 -5.78 4.25 -3.47
C ILE A 67 -5.56 3.35 -4.69
N ASP A 68 -5.67 3.93 -5.87
CA ASP A 68 -5.40 3.24 -7.14
C ASP A 68 -3.90 3.03 -7.37
N ALA A 69 -3.57 2.16 -8.33
CA ALA A 69 -2.19 1.87 -8.74
C ALA A 69 -1.43 3.14 -9.15
N ALA A 70 -2.09 4.08 -9.83
CA ALA A 70 -1.49 5.34 -10.24
C ALA A 70 -1.05 6.20 -9.04
N ARG A 71 -1.87 6.30 -7.99
CA ARG A 71 -1.53 7.02 -6.76
C ARG A 71 -0.52 6.23 -5.93
N ALA A 72 -0.60 4.90 -5.91
CA ALA A 72 0.39 4.06 -5.25
C ALA A 72 1.79 4.29 -5.86
N LEU A 73 1.89 4.36 -7.19
CA LEU A 73 3.11 4.72 -7.91
C LEU A 73 3.61 6.12 -7.54
N ARG A 74 2.75 7.14 -7.62
CA ARG A 74 3.12 8.53 -7.28
C ARG A 74 3.59 8.72 -5.84
N THR A 75 3.16 7.84 -4.93
CA THR A 75 3.49 7.90 -3.51
C THR A 75 4.66 7.01 -3.12
N GLY A 76 5.27 6.30 -4.08
CA GLY A 76 6.36 5.36 -3.83
C GLY A 76 5.93 4.05 -3.17
N LEU A 77 4.62 3.81 -3.01
CA LEU A 77 4.13 2.52 -2.51
C LEU A 77 4.32 1.42 -3.55
N VAL A 78 4.35 1.75 -4.83
CA VAL A 78 4.60 0.85 -5.95
C VAL A 78 5.74 1.42 -6.78
N ASP A 79 6.60 0.55 -7.28
CA ASP A 79 7.77 0.92 -8.06
C ASP A 79 7.44 1.01 -9.57
N GLU A 80 6.55 0.15 -10.06
CA GLU A 80 6.09 0.15 -11.45
C GLU A 80 4.65 -0.37 -11.59
N VAL A 81 3.91 0.18 -12.56
CA VAL A 81 2.54 -0.23 -12.89
C VAL A 81 2.50 -0.81 -14.29
N LEU A 82 1.91 -1.99 -14.43
CA LEU A 82 1.85 -2.77 -15.66
C LEU A 82 0.40 -2.92 -16.15
N PRO A 83 0.17 -3.10 -17.47
CA PRO A 83 -1.14 -3.42 -18.01
C PRO A 83 -1.74 -4.69 -17.40
N GLN A 84 -3.06 -4.80 -17.46
CA GLN A 84 -3.75 -6.02 -17.04
C GLN A 84 -3.25 -7.27 -17.77
N GLY A 85 -2.81 -8.28 -17.00
CA GLY A 85 -2.38 -9.58 -17.51
C GLY A 85 -0.86 -9.75 -17.69
N GLU A 86 -0.07 -8.70 -17.48
CA GLU A 86 1.40 -8.76 -17.39
C GLU A 86 1.88 -8.95 -15.93
#